data_AF-A0A522GPP5-F1
#
_entry.id   AF-A0A522GPP5-F1
#
_cell.length_a   1.000
_cell.length_b   1.000
_cell.length_c   1.000
_cell.angle_alpha   90.00
_cell.angle_beta   90.00
_cell.angle_gamma   90.00
#
_symmetry.space_group_name_H-M   'P 1'
#
loop_
_entity.id
_entity.type
_entity.pdbx_description
1 polymer ?
#
loop_
_entity_poly.entity_id
_entity_poly.type
_entity_poly.pdbx_seq_one_letter_code
_entity_poly.pdbx_strand_id
1 'polypeptide(L)' 'MASEDRTIVIKLFLRDLKILLTDASGLALIGSSLVEAGATEEALQRIFDMEPLLHDARTLLNAAVLQYRRETER' A
#
# COMPACT_ATOMS: atom_id res chain seq x y z
N MET A 1 -19.73 -20.95 -0.21
CA MET A 1 -18.65 -21.35 0.71
C MET A 1 -17.27 -21.06 0.13
N ALA A 2 -16.66 -21.90 -0.74
CA ALA A 2 -15.27 -21.67 -1.16
C ALA A 2 -15.01 -20.40 -2.00
N SER A 3 -16.00 -19.83 -2.70
CA SER A 3 -15.82 -18.53 -3.40
C SER A 3 -15.98 -17.33 -2.46
N GLU A 4 -16.97 -17.37 -1.54
CA GLU A 4 -17.18 -16.32 -0.54
C GLU A 4 -15.95 -16.11 0.36
N ASP A 5 -15.34 -17.19 0.84
CA ASP A 5 -14.13 -17.12 1.65
C ASP A 5 -12.96 -16.46 0.89
N ARG A 6 -12.88 -16.68 -0.42
CA ARG A 6 -11.84 -16.08 -1.27
C ARG A 6 -12.10 -14.62 -1.59
N THR A 7 -13.36 -14.24 -1.83
CA THR A 7 -13.75 -12.82 -1.97
C THR A 7 -13.45 -12.04 -0.68
N ILE A 8 -13.66 -12.66 0.50
CA ILE A 8 -13.29 -12.06 1.79
C ILE A 8 -11.77 -11.83 1.86
N VAL A 9 -10.97 -12.82 1.47
CA VAL A 9 -9.49 -12.68 1.46
C VAL A 9 -9.02 -11.55 0.54
N ILE A 10 -9.58 -11.44 -0.68
CA ILE A 10 -9.25 -10.33 -1.59
C ILE A 10 -9.61 -8.98 -0.95
N LYS A 11 -10.79 -8.87 -0.33
CA LYS A 11 -11.21 -7.64 0.37
C LYS A 11 -10.28 -7.28 1.53
N LEU A 12 -9.77 -8.26 2.27
CA LEU A 12 -8.79 -8.02 3.34
C LEU A 12 -7.48 -7.47 2.78
N PHE A 13 -6.93 -8.09 1.73
CA PHE A 13 -5.72 -7.58 1.08
C PHE A 13 -5.90 -6.16 0.53
N LEU A 14 -7.04 -5.86 -0.09
CA LEU A 14 -7.33 -4.51 -0.60
C LEU A 14 -7.54 -3.48 0.52
N ARG A 15 -8.10 -3.88 1.66
CA ARG A 15 -8.21 -3.02 2.85
C ARG A 15 -6.83 -2.65 3.36
N ASP A 16 -5.96 -3.63 3.56
CA ASP A 16 -4.62 -3.40 4.11
C ASP A 16 -3.74 -2.64 3.13
N LEU A 17 -3.87 -2.93 1.82
CA LEU A 17 -3.28 -2.14 0.74
C LEU A 17 -3.65 -0.65 0.86
N LYS A 18 -4.95 -0.36 1.07
CA LYS A 18 -5.43 1.01 1.21
C LYS A 18 -4.79 1.72 2.41
N ILE A 19 -4.63 1.02 3.53
CA ILE A 19 -3.99 1.58 4.74
C ILE A 19 -2.54 1.97 4.42
N LEU A 20 -1.75 1.05 3.86
CA LEU A 20 -0.35 1.30 3.51
C LEU A 20 -0.20 2.47 2.53
N LEU A 21 -1.06 2.56 1.51
CA LEU A 21 -1.03 3.67 0.56
C LEU A 21 -1.47 5.00 1.19
N THR A 22 -2.37 4.96 2.17
CA THR A 22 -2.78 6.16 2.93
C THR A 22 -1.62 6.66 3.79
N ASP A 23 -0.93 5.76 4.48
CA ASP A 23 0.23 6.11 5.31
C ASP A 23 1.39 6.64 4.45
N ALA A 24 1.68 6.00 3.31
CA ALA A 24 2.67 6.48 2.35
C ALA A 24 2.31 7.87 1.79
N SER A 25 1.02 8.10 1.48
CA SER A 25 0.54 9.43 1.07
C SER A 25 0.71 10.47 2.18
N GLY A 26 0.49 10.09 3.44
CA GLY A 26 0.72 10.96 4.59
C GLY A 26 2.19 11.37 4.71
N LEU A 27 3.12 10.42 4.57
CA LEU A 27 4.55 10.70 4.57
C LEU A 27 4.97 11.60 3.41
N ALA A 28 4.41 11.41 2.21
CA ALA A 28 4.67 12.27 1.06
C ALA A 28 4.24 13.72 1.31
N LEU A 29 3.06 13.92 1.92
CA LEU A 29 2.56 15.25 2.29
C LEU A 29 3.46 15.91 3.34
N ILE A 30 3.86 15.17 4.38
CA ILE A 30 4.80 15.66 5.39
C ILE A 30 6.14 16.03 4.75
N GLY A 31 6.67 15.18 3.87
CA GLY A 31 7.90 15.44 3.13
C GLY A 31 7.81 16.74 2.32
N SER A 32 6.70 16.97 1.60
CA SER A 32 6.48 18.22 0.86
C SER A 32 6.49 19.44 1.78
N SER A 33 5.80 19.39 2.92
CA SER A 33 5.78 20.49 3.89
C SER A 33 7.15 20.76 4.50
N LEU A 34 7.97 19.73 4.73
CA LEU A 34 9.33 19.87 5.23
C LEU A 34 10.25 20.54 4.20
N VAL A 35 10.14 20.19 2.91
CA VAL A 35 10.87 20.86 1.83
C VAL A 35 10.51 22.35 1.77
N GLU A 36 9.22 22.69 1.85
CA GLU A 36 8.76 24.09 1.87
C GLU A 36 9.31 24.87 3.09
N ALA A 37 9.50 24.19 4.22
CA ALA A 37 10.10 24.75 5.43
C ALA A 37 11.64 24.80 5.41
N GLY A 38 12.29 24.29 4.35
CA GLY A 38 13.75 24.23 4.22
C GLY A 38 14.41 23.07 4.98
N ALA A 39 13.62 22.14 5.54
CA ALA A 39 14.07 20.94 6.26
C ALA A 39 14.25 19.75 5.29
N THR A 40 15.16 19.92 4.32
CA THR A 40 15.34 18.97 3.20
C THR A 40 15.85 17.60 3.65
N GLU A 41 16.69 17.53 4.67
CA GLU A 41 17.24 16.26 5.16
C GLU A 41 16.16 15.42 5.84
N GLU A 42 15.33 16.04 6.69
CA GLU A 42 14.18 15.41 7.31
C GLU A 42 13.14 15.01 6.26
N ALA A 43 12.92 15.84 5.23
CA ALA A 43 12.02 15.51 4.13
C ALA A 43 12.48 14.24 3.38
N LEU A 44 13.78 14.12 3.11
CA LEU A 44 14.36 12.93 2.47
C LEU A 44 14.16 11.68 3.33
N GLN A 45 14.38 11.78 4.65
CA GLN A 45 14.11 10.66 5.56
C GLN A 45 12.65 10.20 5.47
N ARG A 46 11.68 11.13 5.45
CA ARG A 46 10.26 10.78 5.30
C ARG A 46 9.92 10.14 3.97
N ILE A 47 10.59 10.54 2.90
CA ILE A 47 10.41 9.90 1.58
C ILE A 47 10.96 8.47 1.61
N PHE A 48 12.11 8.22 2.26
CA PHE A 48 12.65 6.86 2.38
C PHE A 48 11.77 5.96 3.27
N ASP A 49 11.12 6.51 4.30
CA ASP A 49 10.14 5.78 5.12
C ASP A 49 8.95 5.24 4.29
N MET A 50 8.68 5.80 3.10
CA MET A 50 7.62 5.32 2.20
C MET A 50 7.97 4.03 1.45
N GLU A 51 9.25 3.79 1.19
CA GLU A 51 9.69 2.64 0.38
C GLU A 51 9.19 1.29 0.91
N PRO A 52 9.32 0.95 2.21
CA PRO A 52 8.77 -0.29 2.74
C PRO A 52 7.25 -0.37 2.61
N LEU A 53 6.53 0.74 2.83
CA LEU A 53 5.07 0.77 2.70
C LEU A 53 4.62 0.47 1.26
N LEU A 54 5.31 1.05 0.27
CA LEU A 54 5.03 0.81 -1.14
C LEU A 54 5.41 -0.61 -1.57
N HIS A 55 6.49 -1.15 -1.02
CA HIS A 55 6.90 -2.54 -1.25
C HIS A 55 5.82 -3.52 -0.75
N ASP A 56 5.32 -3.30 0.46
CA ASP A 56 4.30 -4.15 1.07
C ASP A 56 2.94 -3.99 0.38
N ALA A 57 2.58 -2.76 0.00
CA ALA A 57 1.40 -2.47 -0.81
C ALA A 57 1.44 -3.25 -2.14
N ARG A 58 2.56 -3.22 -2.86
CA ARG A 58 2.74 -4.00 -4.09
C ARG A 58 2.57 -5.49 -3.85
N THR A 59 3.08 -6.00 -2.73
CA THR A 59 2.96 -7.41 -2.35
C THR A 59 1.51 -7.81 -2.13
N LEU A 60 0.73 -7.01 -1.40
CA LEU A 60 -0.70 -7.25 -1.17
C LEU A 60 -1.52 -7.18 -2.47
N LEU A 61 -1.22 -6.22 -3.34
CA LEU A 61 -1.89 -6.12 -4.64
C LEU A 61 -1.63 -7.35 -5.50
N ASN A 62 -0.37 -7.82 -5.56
CA ASN A 62 -0.02 -9.03 -6.29
C ASN A 62 -0.74 -10.26 -5.72
N ALA A 63 -0.83 -10.38 -4.40
CA ALA A 63 -1.58 -11.46 -3.74
C ALA A 63 -3.07 -11.41 -4.09
N ALA A 64 -3.69 -10.23 -4.08
CA ALA A 64 -5.08 -10.03 -4.47
C ALA A 64 -5.33 -10.41 -5.94
N VAL A 65 -4.45 -9.99 -6.86
CA VAL A 65 -4.53 -10.32 -8.29
C VAL A 65 -4.39 -11.82 -8.53
N LEU A 66 -3.42 -12.48 -7.88
CA LEU A 66 -3.25 -13.93 -7.98
C LEU A 66 -4.49 -14.68 -7.49
N GLN A 67 -5.08 -14.22 -6.39
CA GLN A 67 -6.28 -14.83 -5.83
C GLN A 67 -7.49 -14.65 -6.75
N TYR A 68 -7.64 -13.48 -7.38
CA TYR A 68 -8.68 -13.20 -8.36
C TYR A 68 -8.53 -14.05 -9.63
N ARG A 69 -7.33 -14.18 -10.19
CA ARG A 69 -7.11 -15.01 -11.40
C ARG A 69 -7.47 -16.48 -11.17
N ARG A 70 -7.14 -17.01 -9.98
CA ARG A 70 -7.54 -18.37 -9.57
C ARG A 70 -9.06 -18.57 -9.47
N GLU A 71 -9.84 -17.50 -9.42
CA GLU A 71 -11.31 -17.53 -9.46
C GLU A 71 -11.82 -17.57 -10.91
N THR A 72 -11.18 -16.82 -11.82
CA THR A 72 -11.59 -16.72 -13.23
C THR A 72 -11.20 -17.95 -14.07
N GLU A 73 -10.17 -18.69 -13.68
CA GLU A 73 -9.70 -19.90 -14.38
C GLU A 73 -10.43 -21.20 -13.96
N ARG A 74 -11.47 -21.12 -13.12
CA ARG A 74 -12.33 -22.24 -12.70
C ARG A 74 -13.72 -22.13 -13.30
#